data_AF-A0A2E4I790-F1
#
_entry.id   AF-A0A2E4I790-F1
#
_cell.length_a   1.000
_cell.length_b   1.000
_cell.length_c   1.000
_cell.angle_alpha   90.00
_cell.angle_beta   90.00
_cell.angle_gamma   90.00
#
_symmetry.space_group_name_H-M   'P 1'
#
loop_
_entity.id
_entity.type
_entity.pdbx_description
1 polymer ?
#
loop_
_entity_poly.entity_id
_entity_poly.type
_entity_poly.pdbx_seq_one_letter_code
_entity_poly.pdbx_strand_id
1 'polypeptide(L)'
;MIDAPEGAIVLDGLDEAAVGQTTKDGEEVLVYSADKIIDILMKRDGMDQDEAVEFYDYNIGCLYAGPRTPVLMWEKHEETEEIVNR
;
A
#
# COMPACT_ATOMS: atom_id res chain seq x y z
N MET A 1 -12.13 7.67 7.47
CA MET A 1 -10.92 6.97 7.94
C MET A 1 -11.36 5.77 8.76
N ILE A 2 -10.64 4.67 8.68
CA ILE A 2 -10.79 3.53 9.59
C ILE A 2 -10.41 4.02 10.99
N ASP A 3 -11.08 3.50 12.03
CA ASP A 3 -10.69 3.76 13.41
C ASP A 3 -9.32 3.11 13.65
N ALA A 4 -8.27 3.93 13.72
CA ALA A 4 -6.91 3.44 13.79
C ALA A 4 -6.63 2.91 15.21
N PRO A 5 -5.96 1.75 15.35
CA PRO A 5 -5.60 1.25 16.67
C PRO A 5 -4.70 2.25 17.40
N GLU A 6 -4.77 2.25 18.73
CA GLU A 6 -4.02 3.21 19.55
C GLU A 6 -2.52 3.11 19.25
N GLY A 7 -1.92 4.22 18.83
CA GLY A 7 -0.50 4.30 18.47
C GLY A 7 -0.11 3.57 17.19
N ALA A 8 -1.08 3.28 16.31
CA ALA A 8 -0.80 2.85 14.94
C ALA A 8 -0.05 3.94 14.17
N ILE A 9 0.79 3.52 13.23
CA ILE A 9 1.45 4.43 12.31
C ILE A 9 0.53 4.68 11.12
N VAL A 10 0.21 5.94 10.86
CA VAL A 10 -0.60 6.38 9.73
C VAL A 10 0.32 6.93 8.65
N LEU A 11 0.06 6.59 7.39
CA LEU A 11 0.80 7.13 6.26
C LEU A 11 0.09 8.40 5.79
N ASP A 12 0.76 9.54 5.92
CA ASP A 12 0.17 10.85 5.65
C ASP A 12 -0.26 11.00 4.18
N GLY A 13 -1.46 11.53 3.98
CA GLY A 13 -2.06 11.72 2.66
C GLY A 13 -2.41 10.44 1.90
N LEU A 14 -2.40 9.27 2.54
CA LEU A 14 -2.76 7.98 1.95
C LEU A 14 -4.02 7.37 2.57
N ASP A 15 -4.87 8.19 3.22
CA ASP A 15 -6.06 7.75 3.96
C ASP A 15 -7.01 6.86 3.14
N GLU A 16 -7.15 7.12 1.84
CA GLU A 16 -8.00 6.36 0.93
C GLU A 16 -7.47 4.95 0.62
N ALA A 17 -6.16 4.74 0.82
CA ALA A 17 -5.51 3.45 0.65
C ALA A 17 -5.56 2.58 1.92
N ALA A 18 -5.97 3.12 3.08
CA ALA A 18 -6.19 2.32 4.29
C ALA A 18 -7.41 1.41 4.11
N VAL A 19 -7.20 0.09 4.06
CA VAL A 19 -8.24 -0.91 3.76
C VAL A 19 -8.64 -1.76 4.97
N GLY A 20 -7.85 -1.75 6.04
CA GLY A 20 -8.15 -2.52 7.24
C GLY A 20 -7.11 -2.38 8.33
N GLN A 21 -7.18 -3.30 9.29
CA GLN A 21 -6.20 -3.50 10.35
C GLN A 21 -5.87 -4.99 10.48
N THR A 22 -4.69 -5.30 10.99
CA THR A 22 -4.25 -6.68 11.24
C THR A 22 -3.31 -6.74 12.45
N THR A 23 -2.98 -7.95 12.88
CA THR A 23 -1.94 -8.19 13.88
C THR A 23 -0.65 -8.62 13.17
N LYS A 24 0.44 -7.88 13.38
CA LYS A 24 1.78 -8.22 12.90
C LYS A 24 2.72 -8.26 14.10
N ASP A 25 3.36 -9.40 14.34
CA ASP A 25 4.32 -9.60 15.44
C ASP A 25 3.77 -9.22 16.83
N GLY A 26 2.46 -9.42 17.05
CA GLY A 26 1.79 -9.10 18.31
C GLY A 26 1.31 -7.65 18.45
N GLU A 27 1.57 -6.80 17.45
CA GLU A 27 1.11 -5.42 17.40
C GLU A 27 -0.10 -5.26 16.46
N GLU A 28 -1.08 -4.45 16.85
CA GLU A 28 -2.16 -4.03 15.95
C GLU A 28 -1.67 -2.91 15.03
N VAL A 29 -1.80 -3.12 13.72
CA VAL A 29 -1.32 -2.21 12.69
C VAL A 29 -2.36 -2.00 11.61
N LEU A 30 -2.25 -0.88 10.89
CA LEU A 30 -3.06 -0.63 9.69
C LEU A 30 -2.58 -1.47 8.51
N VAL A 31 -3.51 -1.75 7.59
CA VAL A 31 -3.25 -2.38 6.30
C VAL A 31 -3.60 -1.40 5.20
N TYR A 32 -2.67 -1.15 4.29
CA TYR A 32 -2.86 -0.31 3.11
C TYR A 32 -2.83 -1.15 1.84
N SER A 33 -3.68 -0.81 0.87
CA SER A 33 -3.58 -1.34 -0.50
C SER A 33 -2.48 -0.61 -1.26
N ALA A 34 -1.48 -1.34 -1.73
CA ALA A 34 -0.40 -0.78 -2.53
C ALA A 34 -0.93 -0.22 -3.85
N ASP A 35 -1.85 -0.91 -4.52
CA ASP A 35 -2.50 -0.45 -5.76
C ASP A 35 -3.19 0.91 -5.57
N LYS A 36 -3.90 1.09 -4.45
CA LYS A 36 -4.50 2.39 -4.11
C LYS A 36 -3.47 3.48 -3.81
N ILE A 37 -2.33 3.14 -3.22
CA ILE A 37 -1.26 4.10 -2.99
C ILE A 37 -0.73 4.60 -4.34
N ILE A 38 -0.44 3.70 -5.28
CA ILE A 38 -0.02 4.05 -6.64
C ILE A 38 -1.06 4.98 -7.30
N ASP A 39 -2.34 4.60 -7.23
CA ASP A 39 -3.45 5.40 -7.75
C ASP A 39 -3.50 6.82 -7.16
N ILE A 40 -3.25 6.96 -5.85
CA ILE A 40 -3.23 8.25 -5.15
C ILE A 40 -2.04 9.08 -5.63
N LEU A 41 -0.85 8.49 -5.72
CA LEU A 41 0.35 9.17 -6.21
C LEU A 41 0.14 9.71 -7.63
N MET A 42 -0.43 8.89 -8.51
CA MET A 42 -0.76 9.32 -9.88
C MET A 42 -1.78 10.47 -9.90
N LYS A 43 -2.89 10.35 -9.16
CA LYS A 43 -3.99 11.34 -9.22
C LYS A 43 -3.68 12.64 -8.49
N ARG A 44 -3.03 12.56 -7.33
CA ARG A 44 -2.74 13.71 -6.45
C ARG A 44 -1.48 14.44 -6.87
N ASP A 45 -0.42 13.67 -7.19
CA ASP A 45 0.90 14.22 -7.43
C ASP A 45 1.22 14.33 -8.93
N GLY A 46 0.34 13.81 -9.80
CA GLY A 46 0.46 13.92 -11.25
C GLY A 46 1.55 13.03 -11.85
N MET A 47 1.98 12.02 -11.10
CA MET A 47 2.96 11.03 -11.54
C MET A 47 2.36 10.12 -12.60
N ASP A 48 3.17 9.67 -13.56
CA ASP A 48 2.79 8.52 -14.36
C ASP A 48 2.89 7.21 -13.55
N GLN A 49 2.49 6.09 -14.16
CA GLN A 49 2.46 4.81 -13.47
C GLN A 49 3.85 4.34 -13.02
N ASP A 50 4.86 4.52 -13.88
CA ASP A 50 6.22 4.05 -13.60
C ASP A 50 6.86 4.93 -12.51
N GLU A 51 6.68 6.25 -12.60
CA GLU A 51 7.10 7.22 -11.58
C GLU A 51 6.45 6.93 -10.22
N ALA A 52 5.16 6.62 -10.19
CA ALA A 52 4.43 6.30 -8.97
C ALA A 52 4.93 4.98 -8.34
N VAL A 53 5.21 3.96 -9.15
CA VAL A 53 5.76 2.68 -8.69
C VAL A 53 7.17 2.85 -8.13
N GLU A 54 8.04 3.58 -8.84
CA GLU A 54 9.38 3.88 -8.33
C GLU A 54 9.31 4.68 -7.02
N PHE A 55 8.47 5.71 -6.95
CA PHE A 55 8.28 6.49 -5.73
C PHE A 55 7.82 5.61 -4.57
N TYR A 56 6.82 4.75 -4.82
CA TYR A 56 6.34 3.78 -3.84
C TYR A 56 7.47 2.89 -3.35
N ASP A 57 8.21 2.23 -4.24
CA ASP A 57 9.25 1.27 -3.85
C ASP A 57 10.32 1.90 -2.95
N TYR A 58 10.78 3.11 -3.31
CA TYR A 58 11.84 3.79 -2.58
C TYR A 58 11.37 4.45 -1.27
N ASN A 59 10.17 5.01 -1.22
CA ASN A 59 9.73 5.83 -0.09
C ASN A 59 8.74 5.12 0.84
N ILE A 60 7.96 4.17 0.32
CA ILE A 60 6.82 3.56 1.01
C ILE A 60 7.04 2.06 1.19
N GLY A 61 7.34 1.32 0.12
CA GLY A 61 7.53 -0.13 0.10
C GLY A 61 8.63 -0.61 1.05
N CYS A 62 9.69 0.19 1.20
CA CYS A 62 10.81 -0.09 2.11
C CYS A 62 10.69 0.58 3.48
N LEU A 63 9.54 1.21 3.80
CA LEU A 63 9.37 1.94 5.05
C LEU A 63 9.50 0.99 6.25
N TYR A 64 10.31 1.39 7.23
CA TYR A 64 10.31 0.82 8.57
C TYR A 64 10.37 1.93 9.62
N ALA A 65 9.24 2.17 10.27
CA ALA A 65 9.07 3.18 11.31
C ALA A 65 8.87 2.54 12.71
N GLY A 66 9.30 1.28 12.87
CA GLY A 66 9.19 0.51 14.11
C GLY A 66 8.18 -0.66 14.03
N PRO A 67 7.90 -1.35 15.14
CA PRO A 67 7.07 -2.56 15.16
C PRO A 67 5.68 -2.37 14.55
N ARG A 68 5.10 -1.18 14.72
CA ARG A 68 3.77 -0.81 14.21
C ARG A 68 3.74 -0.29 12.77
N THR A 69 4.83 -0.48 12.02
CA THR A 69 4.87 -0.16 10.59
C THR A 69 3.70 -0.87 9.89
N PRO A 70 2.89 -0.17 9.07
CA PRO A 70 1.75 -0.77 8.39
C PRO A 70 2.13 -1.97 7.53
N VAL A 71 1.13 -2.82 7.24
CA VAL A 71 1.26 -3.85 6.20
C VAL A 71 0.83 -3.25 4.87
N LEU A 72 1.66 -3.43 3.85
CA LEU A 72 1.35 -3.06 2.47
C LEU A 72 0.89 -4.32 1.73
N MET A 73 -0.35 -4.29 1.26
CA MET A 73 -1.02 -5.42 0.62
C MET A 73 -1.17 -5.15 -0.88
N TRP A 74 -0.73 -6.10 -1.70
CA TRP A 74 -1.00 -6.13 -3.13
C TRP A 74 -2.22 -6.98 -3.43
N GLU A 75 -3.09 -6.51 -4.32
CA GLU A 75 -4.15 -7.34 -4.86
C GLU A 75 -3.57 -8.41 -5.79
N LYS A 76 -4.12 -9.62 -5.72
CA LYS A 76 -3.72 -10.67 -6.66
C LYS A 76 -4.34 -10.35 -8.02
N HIS A 77 -3.51 -10.03 -8.99
CA HIS A 77 -3.92 -9.99 -10.39
C HIS A 77 -3.81 -11.40 -10.99
N GLU A 78 -4.86 -11.88 -11.66
CA GLU A 78 -4.76 -13.10 -12.47
C GLU A 78 -4.04 -12.74 -13.77
N GLU A 79 -2.89 -13.36 -14.04
CA GLU A 79 -2.25 -13.30 -15.35
C GLU A 79 -3.20 -13.96 -16.35
N THR A 80 -3.70 -13.21 -17.34
CA THR A 80 -4.40 -13.82 -18.47
C THR A 80 -3.37 -14.64 -19.24
N GLU A 81 -3.40 -15.96 -19.07
CA GLU A 81 -2.67 -16.86 -19.96
C GLU A 81 -3.28 -16.78 -21.37
N GLU A 82 -2.76 -15.87 -22.20
CA GLU A 82 -2.76 -16.09 -23.65
C GLU A 82 -1.84 -17.28 -23.90
N ILE A 83 -2.39 -18.49 -23.73
CA ILE A 83 -1.80 -19.70 -24.27
C ILE A 83 -1.71 -19.47 -25.77
N VAL A 84 -0.47 -19.20 -26.19
CA VAL A 84 0.05 -19.32 -27.54
C VAL A 84 -0.30 -20.72 -28.04
N ASN A 85 -1.50 -20.89 -28.57
CA ASN A 85 -1.84 -22.01 -29.43
C ASN A 85 -1.34 -21.70 -30.84
N ARG A 86 -0.02 -21.62 -30.99
CA ARG A 86 0.67 -21.77 -32.26
C ARG A 86 1.30 -23.15 -32.35
#